data_AF-A0A8T5ML51-F1
#
_entry.id   AF-A0A8T5ML51-F1
#
_cell.length_a   1.000
_cell.length_b   1.000
_cell.length_c   1.000
_cell.angle_alpha   90.00
_cell.angle_beta   90.00
_cell.angle_gamma   90.00
#
_symmetry.space_group_name_H-M   'P 1'
#
loop_
_entity.id
_entity.type
_entity.pdbx_description
1 polymer ?
#
loop_
_entity_poly.entity_id
_entity_poly.type
_entity_poly.pdbx_seq_one_letter_code
_entity_poly.pdbx_strand_id
1 'polypeptide(L)' 'ELISGPFKGEKAKVVRVDVKKEEITVELFEATVPIPVTVRGDSIKVLQKEGEKDERID' A
#
# COMPACT_ATOMS: atom_id res chain seq x y z
N GLU A 1 -3.96 1.14 1.19
CA GLU A 1 -4.36 2.56 1.29
C GLU A 1 -3.44 3.24 2.28
N LEU A 2 -2.96 4.44 1.97
CA LEU A 2 -2.21 5.25 2.92
C LEU A 2 -3.18 5.94 3.87
N ILE A 3 -2.95 5.83 5.18
CA ILE A 3 -3.89 6.34 6.21
C ILE A 3 -3.40 7.62 6.91
N SER A 4 -2.20 8.08 6.59
CA SER A 4 -1.55 9.23 7.19
C SER A 4 -0.73 10.02 6.16
N GLY A 5 -0.31 11.22 6.54
CA GLY A 5 0.55 12.07 5.71
C GLY A 5 -0.17 12.70 4.50
N PRO A 6 0.59 13.27 3.54
CA PRO A 6 0.06 14.02 2.41
C PRO A 6 -0.72 13.16 1.41
N PHE A 7 -0.51 11.84 1.42
CA PHE A 7 -1.17 10.88 0.52
C PHE A 7 -2.30 10.11 1.23
N LYS A 8 -2.78 10.59 2.37
CA LYS A 8 -3.87 9.93 3.11
C LYS A 8 -5.11 9.76 2.23
N GLY A 9 -5.65 8.54 2.19
CA GLY A 9 -6.80 8.14 1.37
C GLY A 9 -6.41 7.57 0.01
N GLU A 10 -5.16 7.77 -0.43
CA GLU A 10 -4.69 7.23 -1.70
C GLU A 10 -4.53 5.71 -1.64
N LYS A 11 -4.93 5.07 -2.74
CA LYS A 11 -4.68 3.64 -2.94
C LYS A 11 -3.35 3.47 -3.67
N ALA A 12 -2.62 2.44 -3.28
CA ALA A 12 -1.29 2.19 -3.80
C ALA A 12 -1.02 0.68 -3.86
N LYS A 13 -0.17 0.28 -4.80
CA LYS A 13 0.36 -1.07 -4.90
C LYS A 13 1.65 -1.16 -4.09
N VAL A 14 1.79 -2.19 -3.27
CA VAL A 14 3.04 -2.47 -2.56
C VAL A 14 4.07 -3.00 -3.56
N VAL A 15 5.24 -2.38 -3.60
CA VAL A 15 6.36 -2.78 -4.47
C VAL A 15 7.47 -3.45 -3.67
N ARG A 16 7.70 -2.99 -2.43
CA ARG A 16 8.72 -3.55 -1.54
C ARG A 16 8.32 -3.39 -0.08
N VAL A 17 8.67 -4.39 0.73
CA VAL A 17 8.56 -4.34 2.18
C VAL A 17 9.95 -4.56 2.78
N ASP A 18 10.40 -3.64 3.62
CA ASP A 18 11.61 -3.79 4.43
C ASP A 18 11.21 -3.96 5.90
N VAL A 19 11.09 -5.21 6.34
CA VAL A 19 10.66 -5.56 7.69
C VAL A 19 11.65 -5.08 8.75
N LYS A 20 12.96 -5.04 8.42
CA LYS A 20 13.99 -4.61 9.39
C LYS A 20 13.92 -3.11 9.67
N LYS A 21 13.47 -2.33 8.69
CA LYS A 21 13.32 -0.88 8.79
C LYS A 21 11.91 -0.43 9.13
N GLU A 22 10.95 -1.35 9.13
CA GLU A 22 9.52 -1.05 9.27
C GLU A 22 9.03 -0.09 8.17
N GLU A 23 9.55 -0.25 6.96
CA GLU A 23 9.26 0.60 5.80
C GLU A 23 8.60 -0.20 4.68
N ILE A 24 7.71 0.47 3.94
CA ILE A 24 7.03 -0.08 2.78
C ILE A 24 7.17 0.93 1.63
N THR A 25 7.63 0.46 0.48
CA THR A 25 7.64 1.22 -0.76
C THR A 25 6.41 0.87 -1.57
N VAL A 26 5.66 1.89 -1.99
CA VAL A 26 4.42 1.77 -2.76
C VAL A 26 4.44 2.63 -4.01
N GLU A 27 3.61 2.26 -4.98
CA GLU A 27 3.28 3.07 -6.16
C GLU A 27 1.81 3.47 -6.09
N LEU A 28 1.51 4.76 -6.22
CA LEU A 28 0.14 5.29 -6.17
C LEU A 28 -0.61 4.95 -7.47
N PHE A 29 -1.89 4.56 -7.37
CA PHE A 29 -2.68 4.22 -8.56
C PHE A 29 -3.05 5.44 -9.41
N GLU A 30 -3.36 6.57 -8.78
CA GLU A 30 -3.81 7.79 -9.48
C GLU A 30 -2.64 8.61 -10.06
N ALA A 31 -1.40 8.16 -9.89
CA ALA A 31 -0.24 8.87 -10.39
C ALA A 31 -0.05 8.65 -11.90
N THR A 32 -0.07 9.73 -12.68
CA THR A 32 0.19 9.71 -14.13
C THR A 32 1.57 9.14 -14.49
N VAL A 33 2.53 9.27 -13.57
CA VAL A 33 3.88 8.70 -13.68
C VAL A 33 4.13 7.83 -12.45
N PRO A 34 4.58 6.57 -12.61
CA PRO A 34 4.85 5.69 -11.48
C PRO A 34 6.08 6.21 -10.72
N ILE A 35 5.84 6.73 -9.51
CA ILE A 35 6.89 7.20 -8.61
C ILE A 35 6.85 6.35 -7.33
N PRO A 36 7.96 5.70 -6.94
CA PRO A 36 8.01 4.94 -5.70
C PRO A 36 8.04 5.87 -4.49
N VAL A 37 7.12 5.65 -3.55
CA VAL A 37 7.05 6.38 -2.27
C VAL A 37 7.31 5.39 -1.14
N THR A 38 8.32 5.68 -0.31
CA THR A 38 8.60 4.91 0.91
C THR A 38 7.92 5.55 2.10
N VAL A 39 7.15 4.76 2.84
CA VAL A 39 6.45 5.16 4.06
C VAL A 39 6.68 4.15 5.18
N ARG A 40 6.31 4.53 6.40
CA ARG A 40 6.29 3.64 7.55
C ARG A 40 5.20 2.57 7.39
N GLY A 41 5.46 1.36 7.88
CA GLY A 41 4.49 0.26 7.81
C GLY A 41 3.18 0.54 8.55
N ASP A 42 3.25 1.28 9.66
CA ASP A 42 2.10 1.74 10.44
C ASP A 42 1.20 2.74 9.71
N SER A 43 1.66 3.31 8.59
CA SER A 43 0.97 4.33 7.81
C SER A 43 0.15 3.73 6.66
N ILE A 44 0.05 2.40 6.60
CA ILE A 44 -0.67 1.68 5.55
C ILE A 44 -1.76 0.78 6.14
N LYS A 45 -2.92 0.80 5.49
CA LYS A 45 -3.98 -0.21 5.66
C LYS A 45 -4.01 -1.13 4.45
N VAL A 46 -3.85 -2.43 4.68
CA VAL A 46 -3.98 -3.47 3.64
C VAL A 46 -5.45 -3.62 3.27
N LEU A 47 -5.77 -3.48 1.97
CA LEU A 47 -7.13 -3.65 1.45
C LEU A 47 -7.35 -5.02 0.82
N GLN A 48 -6.33 -5.55 0.14
CA GLN A 48 -6.37 -6.83 -0.57
C GLN A 48 -4.97 -7.46 -0.53
N LYS A 49 -4.91 -8.78 -0.41
CA LYS A 49 -3.68 -9.55 -0.60
C LYS A 49 -3.79 -10.37 -1.87
N GLU A 50 -2.70 -10.43 -2.62
CA GLU A 50 -2.62 -11.24 -3.83
C GLU A 50 -2.68 -12.72 -3.43
N GLY A 51 -3.72 -13.45 -3.89
CA GLY A 51 -3.93 -14.86 -3.59
C GLY A 51 -5.02 -15.20 -2.57
N GLU A 52 -5.54 -14.23 -1.81
CA GLU A 52 -6.78 -14.41 -1.05
C GLU A 52 -7.97 -14.21 -2.00
N LYS A 53 -8.49 -15.29 -2.60
CA LYS A 53 -9.83 -15.29 -3.21
C LYS A 53 -10.83 -15.10 -2.07
N ASP A 54 -11.70 -14.11 -2.16
CA ASP A 54 -12.78 -13.89 -1.20
C ASP A 54 -13.76 -15.08 -1.31
N GLU A 55 -13.61 -16.06 -0.41
CA GLU A 55 -14.51 -17.23 -0.33
C GLU A 55 -15.85 -16.89 0.37
N ARG A 56 -16.17 -15.61 0.55
CA ARG A 56 -17.48 -15.19 1.08
C ARG A 56 -18.43 -14.87 -0.06
N ILE A 57 -18.88 -15.93 -0.73
CA ILE A 57 -20.18 -15.92 -1.41
C ILE A 57 -21.10 -16.81 -0.57
N ASP A 58 -21.89 -16.18 0.29
CA ASP A 58 -23.15 -16.73 0.83
C ASP A 58 -24.28 -15.76 0.46
#